data_AF-A0A925B0K8-F1
#
_entry.id   AF-A0A925B0K8-F1
#
_cell.length_a   1.000
_cell.length_b   1.000
_cell.length_c   1.000
_cell.angle_alpha   90.00
_cell.angle_beta   90.00
_cell.angle_gamma   90.00
#
_symmetry.space_group_name_H-M   'P 1'
#
loop_
_entity.id
_entity.type
_entity.pdbx_description
1 polymer ?
#
loop_
_entity_poly.entity_id
_entity_poly.type
_entity_poly.pdbx_seq_one_letter_code
_entity_poly.pdbx_strand_id
1 'polypeptide(L)'
;MRATYHLKMVFTDVDYPNFIALFFQRTPSPDDNFDKIELLDDDKTDFSRIRCPHCKWQPKSFSRWMCASGGFPEFYFEACGTSWNTFETRGICPTCNHKWRYTSCLRCDKFSLHEDWYEIRDE
;
A
#
# COMPACT_ATOMS: atom_id res chain seq x y z
N MET A 1 22.47 17.16 35.00
CA MET A 1 21.44 16.53 35.87
C MET A 1 21.20 15.12 35.34
N ARG A 2 21.28 14.09 36.19
CA ARG A 2 21.23 12.69 35.77
C ARG A 2 19.76 12.24 35.67
N ALA A 3 19.34 11.79 34.49
CA ALA A 3 18.03 11.18 34.30
C ALA A 3 17.95 9.86 35.06
N THR A 4 16.95 9.72 35.92
CA THR A 4 16.62 8.50 36.65
C THR A 4 15.67 7.66 35.82
N TYR A 5 16.11 6.46 35.43
CA TYR A 5 15.30 5.49 34.71
C TYR A 5 14.84 4.41 35.70
N HIS A 6 13.53 4.17 35.78
CA HIS A 6 12.98 3.09 36.61
C HIS A 6 12.53 1.92 35.73
N LEU A 7 13.05 0.73 36.04
CA LEU A 7 12.65 -0.51 35.39
C LEU A 7 11.27 -0.94 35.92
N LYS A 8 10.27 -0.98 35.05
CA LYS A 8 9.00 -1.67 35.33
C LYS A 8 8.91 -2.90 34.43
N MET A 9 8.89 -4.08 35.04
CA MET A 9 8.53 -5.32 34.35
C MET A 9 7.01 -5.40 34.25
N VAL A 10 6.49 -5.44 33.03
CA VAL A 10 5.08 -5.72 32.75
C VAL A 10 5.04 -7.06 32.03
N PHE A 11 4.39 -8.04 32.65
CA PHE A 11 4.09 -9.33 32.03
C PHE A 11 2.81 -9.15 31.21
N THR A 12 2.90 -9.31 29.89
CA THR A 12 1.74 -9.37 29.01
C THR A 12 1.54 -10.83 28.59
N ASP A 13 0.40 -11.42 28.94
CA ASP A 13 -0.03 -12.75 28.52
C ASP A 13 -0.35 -12.76 27.02
N VAL A 14 0.68 -12.80 26.19
CA VAL A 14 0.56 -13.08 24.75
C VAL A 14 1.55 -14.20 24.42
N ASP A 15 0.99 -15.38 24.22
CA ASP A 15 1.67 -16.63 23.86
C ASP A 15 2.54 -16.49 22.59
N TYR A 16 3.80 -16.07 22.74
CA TYR A 16 4.88 -16.37 21.79
C TYR A 16 6.21 -16.44 22.53
N PRO A 17 6.86 -17.62 22.64
CA PRO A 17 8.11 -17.75 23.35
C PRO A 17 9.24 -17.23 22.45
N ASN A 18 10.11 -16.39 23.01
CA ASN A 18 11.44 -16.02 22.51
C ASN A 18 11.59 -14.73 21.68
N PHE A 19 10.86 -13.66 22.01
CA PHE A 19 11.30 -12.30 21.65
C PHE A 19 11.35 -11.41 22.90
N ILE A 20 12.56 -11.23 23.47
CA ILE A 20 12.80 -10.14 24.43
C ILE A 20 12.99 -8.87 23.60
N ALA A 21 11.90 -8.13 23.39
CA ALA A 21 11.98 -6.78 22.86
C ALA A 21 12.22 -5.82 24.03
N LEU A 22 13.43 -5.27 24.12
CA LEU A 22 13.74 -4.16 25.02
C LEU A 22 13.12 -2.89 24.47
N PHE A 23 11.89 -2.59 24.87
CA PHE A 23 11.26 -1.31 24.57
C PHE A 23 11.73 -0.25 25.57
N PHE A 24 12.54 0.70 25.08
CA PHE A 24 12.85 1.92 25.82
C PHE A 24 11.63 2.85 25.75
N GLN A 25 10.78 2.81 26.77
CA GLN A 25 9.71 3.78 26.92
C GLN A 25 10.29 5.06 27.54
N ARG A 26 10.40 6.11 26.73
CA ARG A 26 10.69 7.48 27.20
C ARG A 26 9.43 8.02 27.87
N THR A 27 9.55 8.56 29.08
CA THR A 27 8.46 9.32 29.69
C THR A 27 8.34 10.68 28.98
N PRO A 28 7.16 11.04 28.45
CA PRO A 28 6.98 12.35 27.83
C PRO A 28 7.17 13.45 28.88
N SER A 29 7.91 14.49 28.51
CA SER A 29 8.09 15.70 29.34
C SER A 29 6.83 16.56 29.26
N PRO A 30 6.48 17.36 30.28
CA PRO A 30 5.34 18.28 30.24
C PRO A 30 5.39 19.31 29.08
N ASP A 31 6.55 19.44 28.45
CA ASP A 31 6.86 20.40 27.39
C ASP A 31 6.81 19.78 25.98
N ASP A 32 6.57 18.46 25.87
CA ASP A 32 6.39 17.79 24.58
C ASP A 32 5.01 18.14 24.02
N ASN A 33 4.97 19.19 23.18
CA ASN A 33 3.79 19.66 22.47
C ASN A 33 3.33 18.61 21.44
N PHE A 34 2.36 17.78 21.84
CA PHE A 34 1.78 16.70 21.03
C PHE A 34 0.72 17.18 20.02
N ASP A 35 0.51 18.50 19.94
CA ASP A 35 -0.46 19.08 19.04
C ASP A 35 0.16 19.31 17.65
N LYS A 36 -0.50 18.72 16.65
CA LYS A 36 -0.19 18.74 15.20
C LYS A 36 0.86 17.75 14.70
N ILE A 37 0.50 16.47 14.74
CA ILE A 37 0.56 15.73 13.47
C ILE A 37 -0.69 16.17 12.71
N GLU A 38 -0.58 17.26 11.96
CA GLU A 38 -1.53 17.53 10.89
C GLU A 38 -1.49 16.29 9.98
N LEU A 39 -2.63 15.60 9.91
CA LEU A 39 -2.90 14.59 8.91
C LEU A 39 -2.73 15.30 7.57
N LEU A 40 -1.50 15.28 7.05
CA LEU A 40 -1.21 15.70 5.68
C LEU A 40 -2.22 14.96 4.83
N ASP A 41 -3.12 15.74 4.22
CA ASP A 41 -4.18 15.22 3.38
C ASP A 41 -3.56 14.20 2.44
N ASP A 42 -3.91 12.95 2.74
CA ASP A 42 -3.63 11.71 2.05
C ASP A 42 -3.41 12.00 0.56
N ASP A 43 -2.25 11.60 0.03
CA ASP A 43 -1.91 11.60 -1.40
C ASP A 43 -2.89 10.68 -2.15
N LYS A 44 -4.13 11.14 -2.25
CA LYS A 44 -5.26 10.35 -2.67
C LYS A 44 -5.19 10.32 -4.18
N THR A 45 -4.81 9.15 -4.69
CA THR A 45 -4.81 8.88 -6.14
C THR A 45 -6.15 9.32 -6.75
N ASP A 46 -6.09 10.21 -7.74
CA ASP A 46 -7.26 10.65 -8.49
C ASP A 46 -7.64 9.59 -9.53
N PHE A 47 -8.69 8.81 -9.24
CA PHE A 47 -9.22 7.79 -10.14
C PHE A 47 -10.20 8.35 -11.19
N SER A 48 -10.44 9.67 -11.24
CA SER A 48 -11.46 10.27 -12.11
C SER A 48 -11.20 10.05 -13.61
N ARG A 49 -9.92 9.94 -13.99
CA ARG A 49 -9.42 9.80 -15.38
C ARG A 49 -8.85 8.43 -15.71
N ILE A 50 -9.25 7.41 -14.94
CA ILE A 50 -8.78 6.04 -15.12
C ILE A 50 -9.97 5.20 -15.56
N ARG A 51 -9.91 4.59 -16.74
CA ARG A 51 -11.01 3.77 -17.28
C ARG A 51 -10.50 2.57 -18.06
N CYS A 52 -11.21 1.46 -17.95
CA CYS A 52 -10.96 0.31 -18.80
C CYS A 52 -11.12 0.72 -20.28
N PRO A 53 -10.12 0.51 -21.15
CA PRO A 53 -10.19 0.92 -22.54
C PRO A 53 -11.32 0.19 -23.30
N HIS A 54 -11.67 -1.02 -22.87
CA HIS A 54 -12.69 -1.87 -23.50
C HIS A 54 -14.13 -1.55 -23.10
N CYS A 55 -14.41 -1.35 -21.81
CA CYS A 55 -15.79 -1.21 -21.29
C CYS A 55 -16.06 0.09 -20.53
N LYS A 56 -15.05 0.97 -20.45
CA LYS A 56 -15.09 2.27 -19.75
C LYS A 56 -15.38 2.20 -18.25
N TRP A 57 -15.32 1.01 -17.64
CA TRP A 57 -15.41 0.86 -16.20
C TRP A 57 -14.31 1.64 -15.50
N GLN A 58 -14.67 2.39 -14.47
CA GLN A 58 -13.77 3.19 -13.66
C GLN A 58 -13.46 2.46 -12.35
N PRO A 59 -12.18 2.23 -12.03
CA PRO A 59 -11.79 1.67 -10.75
C PRO A 59 -12.08 2.66 -9.63
N LYS A 60 -12.41 2.11 -8.47
CA LYS A 60 -12.58 2.88 -7.21
C LYS A 60 -11.38 2.65 -6.31
N SER A 61 -11.19 3.48 -5.29
CA SER A 61 -10.09 3.32 -4.32
C SER A 61 -9.98 1.92 -3.71
N PHE A 62 -11.12 1.25 -3.48
CA PHE A 62 -11.18 -0.12 -2.94
C PHE A 62 -11.04 -1.24 -3.98
N SER A 63 -10.85 -0.93 -5.26
CA SER A 63 -10.60 -1.96 -6.28
C SER A 63 -9.26 -2.62 -6.01
N ARG A 64 -9.20 -3.96 -6.08
CA ARG A 64 -8.02 -4.74 -5.70
C ARG A 64 -7.64 -5.70 -6.81
N TRP A 65 -6.34 -5.73 -7.09
CA TRP A 65 -5.65 -6.74 -7.89
C TRP A 65 -4.65 -7.45 -6.99
N MET A 66 -4.31 -8.67 -7.37
CA MET A 66 -3.36 -9.49 -6.65
C MET A 66 -2.07 -9.64 -7.44
N CYS A 67 -0.94 -9.61 -6.75
CA CYS A 67 0.37 -9.89 -7.32
C CYS A 67 0.46 -11.41 -7.41
N ALA A 68 -0.19 -11.96 -8.41
CA ALA A 68 -0.25 -13.40 -8.63
C ALA A 68 0.72 -13.79 -9.73
N SER A 69 1.27 -15.00 -9.65
CA SER A 69 2.06 -15.53 -10.75
C SER A 69 1.15 -15.67 -11.97
N GLY A 70 1.43 -14.87 -13.00
CA GLY A 70 0.66 -14.82 -14.23
C GLY A 70 1.28 -15.70 -15.33
N GLY A 71 0.42 -16.26 -16.17
CA GLY A 71 0.78 -16.61 -17.55
C GLY A 71 0.59 -15.41 -18.48
N PHE A 72 0.69 -15.66 -19.79
CA PHE A 72 0.45 -14.66 -20.84
C PHE A 72 -0.77 -13.76 -20.53
N PRO A 73 -0.67 -12.41 -20.67
CA PRO A 73 0.35 -11.66 -21.42
C PRO A 73 1.61 -11.25 -20.63
N GLU A 74 1.71 -11.58 -19.35
CA GLU A 74 2.91 -11.31 -18.54
C GLU A 74 3.81 -12.56 -18.53
N PHE A 75 5.13 -12.36 -18.69
CA PHE A 75 6.09 -13.44 -18.54
C PHE A 75 6.19 -13.86 -17.08
N TYR A 76 6.45 -15.15 -16.85
CA TYR A 76 6.52 -15.75 -15.52
C TYR A 76 7.50 -14.99 -14.60
N PHE A 77 7.03 -14.61 -13.41
CA PHE A 77 7.84 -14.02 -12.34
C PHE A 77 7.38 -14.56 -10.97
N GLU A 78 8.26 -14.48 -9.97
CA GLU A 78 7.94 -14.86 -8.60
C GLU A 78 7.05 -13.81 -7.94
N ALA A 79 5.77 -14.13 -7.78
CA ALA A 79 4.78 -13.19 -7.30
C ALA A 79 4.62 -13.25 -5.78
N CYS A 80 4.39 -12.10 -5.14
CA CYS A 80 4.37 -11.97 -3.67
C CYS A 80 2.98 -12.05 -3.04
N GLY A 81 1.91 -12.16 -3.84
CA GLY A 81 0.53 -12.27 -3.33
C GLY A 81 -0.10 -10.98 -2.80
N THR A 82 0.63 -9.86 -2.79
CA THR A 82 0.11 -8.57 -2.32
C THR A 82 -1.17 -8.19 -3.04
N SER A 83 -2.16 -7.72 -2.30
CA SER A 83 -3.44 -7.20 -2.81
C SER A 83 -3.44 -5.67 -2.69
N TRP A 84 -3.56 -4.95 -3.81
CA TRP A 84 -3.52 -3.49 -3.83
C TRP A 84 -4.31 -2.93 -5.00
N ASN A 85 -4.50 -1.61 -5.04
CA ASN A 85 -5.03 -0.96 -6.23
C ASN A 85 -3.87 -0.62 -7.17
N THR A 86 -3.83 -1.24 -8.35
CA THR A 86 -2.72 -1.06 -9.31
C THR A 86 -2.50 0.39 -9.70
N PHE A 87 -3.53 1.23 -9.65
CA PHE A 87 -3.42 2.62 -10.07
C PHE A 87 -2.82 3.54 -9.02
N GLU A 88 -2.76 3.12 -7.74
CA GLU A 88 -2.07 3.88 -6.67
C GLU A 88 -0.56 3.96 -6.95
N THR A 89 -0.01 2.96 -7.63
CA THR A 89 1.43 2.81 -7.87
C THR A 89 1.79 2.72 -9.35
N ARG A 90 0.86 3.07 -10.24
CA ARG A 90 1.00 2.92 -11.70
C ARG A 90 1.49 1.54 -12.14
N GLY A 91 0.92 0.49 -11.56
CA GLY A 91 1.20 -0.90 -11.89
C GLY A 91 2.42 -1.48 -11.17
N ILE A 92 3.05 -0.76 -10.25
CA ILE A 92 4.19 -1.27 -9.49
C ILE A 92 3.70 -1.97 -8.21
N CYS A 93 4.02 -3.24 -8.02
CA CYS A 93 3.69 -3.92 -6.78
C CYS A 93 4.46 -3.28 -5.60
N PRO A 94 3.78 -2.84 -4.52
CA PRO A 94 4.45 -2.13 -3.41
C PRO A 94 5.37 -3.02 -2.56
N THR A 95 5.31 -4.35 -2.72
CA THR A 95 6.10 -5.31 -1.94
C THR A 95 7.30 -5.83 -2.72
N CYS A 96 7.08 -6.35 -3.93
CA CYS A 96 8.15 -6.95 -4.74
C CYS A 96 8.72 -6.02 -5.83
N ASN A 97 8.17 -4.81 -5.97
CA ASN A 97 8.52 -3.82 -7.01
C ASN A 97 8.37 -4.32 -8.46
N HIS A 98 7.68 -5.44 -8.69
CA HIS A 98 7.34 -5.87 -10.05
C HIS A 98 6.46 -4.83 -10.75
N LYS A 99 6.85 -4.42 -11.96
CA LYS A 99 6.08 -3.48 -12.78
C LYS A 99 5.21 -4.24 -13.77
N TRP A 100 3.92 -4.29 -13.47
CA TRP A 100 2.90 -4.85 -14.34
C TRP A 100 2.71 -3.96 -15.57
N ARG A 101 2.83 -4.56 -16.75
CA ARG A 101 2.57 -3.92 -18.05
C ARG A 101 1.11 -4.05 -18.45
N TYR A 102 0.44 -5.12 -18.02
CA TYR A 102 -0.97 -5.37 -18.29
C TYR A 102 -1.80 -5.29 -17.02
N THR A 103 -3.06 -4.91 -17.18
CA THR A 103 -4.04 -4.90 -16.08
C THR A 103 -5.35 -5.48 -16.57
N SER A 104 -5.89 -6.41 -15.79
CA SER A 104 -7.21 -7.02 -16.05
C SER A 104 -8.32 -6.09 -15.57
N CYS A 105 -9.42 -6.04 -16.33
CA CYS A 105 -10.60 -5.31 -15.90
C CYS A 105 -11.47 -6.16 -14.96
N LEU A 106 -11.76 -5.67 -13.75
CA LEU A 106 -12.64 -6.34 -12.78
C LEU A 106 -14.13 -6.38 -13.18
N ARG A 107 -14.52 -5.74 -14.30
CA ARG A 107 -15.90 -5.74 -14.82
C ARG A 107 -16.08 -6.58 -16.07
N CYS A 108 -15.12 -6.56 -16.99
CA CYS A 108 -15.24 -7.25 -18.29
C CYS A 108 -14.17 -8.30 -18.54
N ASP A 109 -13.29 -8.54 -17.57
CA ASP A 109 -12.24 -9.57 -17.56
C ASP A 109 -11.20 -9.48 -18.69
N LYS A 110 -11.29 -8.44 -19.55
CA LYS A 110 -10.29 -8.19 -20.59
C LYS A 110 -9.03 -7.59 -20.00
N PHE A 111 -7.89 -8.00 -20.56
CA PHE A 111 -6.60 -7.38 -20.31
C PHE A 111 -6.36 -6.23 -21.30
N SER A 112 -5.67 -5.20 -20.86
CA SER A 112 -5.09 -4.14 -21.71
C SER A 112 -3.78 -3.67 -21.10
N LEU A 113 -3.00 -2.90 -21.86
CA LEU A 113 -1.81 -2.26 -21.31
C LEU A 113 -2.24 -1.34 -20.16
N HIS A 114 -1.46 -1.29 -19.09
CA HIS A 114 -1.73 -0.46 -17.94
C HIS A 114 -1.81 1.03 -18.34
N GLU A 115 -0.96 1.45 -19.27
CA GLU A 115 -0.93 2.82 -19.81
C GLU A 115 -2.23 3.20 -20.56
N ASP A 116 -2.91 2.25 -21.21
CA ASP A 116 -4.14 2.50 -21.97
C ASP A 116 -5.34 2.84 -21.06
N TRP A 117 -5.19 2.69 -19.74
CA TRP A 117 -6.25 3.03 -18.78
C TRP A 117 -6.33 4.52 -18.47
N TYR A 118 -5.27 5.29 -18.75
CA TYR A 118 -5.22 6.70 -18.41
C TYR A 118 -5.75 7.57 -19.57
N GLU A 119 -6.74 8.41 -19.29
CA GLU A 119 -7.24 9.38 -20.27
C GLU A 119 -6.20 10.49 -20.49
N ILE A 120 -5.88 10.78 -21.76
CA ILE A 120 -4.98 11.88 -22.14
C ILE A 120 -5.63 13.21 -21.73
N ARG A 121 -4.83 14.13 -21.19
CA ARG A 121 -5.28 15.51 -20.99
C ARG A 121 -5.11 16.23 -22.33
N ASP A 122 -6.19 16.73 -22.90
CA ASP A 122 -6.09 17.74 -23.95
C ASP A 122 -5.65 19.05 -23.26
N GLU A 123 -4.46 19.56 -23.58
CA GLU A 123 -3.94 20.86 -23.13
C GLU A 123 -4.46 22.01 -24.00
#